data_AF-A0AAW2QF65-F1
#
_entry.id   AF-A0AAW2QF65-F1
#
_cell.length_a   1.000
_cell.length_b   1.000
_cell.length_c   1.000
_cell.angle_alpha   90.00
_cell.angle_beta   90.00
_cell.angle_gamma   90.00
#
_symmetry.space_group_name_H-M   'P 1'
#
loop_
_entity.id
_entity.type
_entity.pdbx_description
1 polymer ?
#
loop_
_entity_poly.entity_id
_entity_poly.type
_entity_poly.pdbx_seq_one_letter_code
_entity_poly.pdbx_strand_id
1 'polypeptide(L)'
;MSSAAQPFALPLLPIPKVEEWCSNTSVVFTGTACRGRTGPPVGVVDIGVSKSAYYFCVALPGVKKDPGEFSCEIQRDGKVCVRGVTSTGAKTVTKYSRVFEMKFQQQCPSGPFTLFFSLPGPVDPRLFSPSFRSDGIFEAVVAKYE
;
A
#
# COMPACT_ATOMS: atom_id res chain seq x y z
N MET A 1 32.83 29.07 -18.99
CA MET A 1 31.49 28.46 -18.84
C MET A 1 31.65 27.12 -18.14
N SER A 2 31.35 27.04 -16.84
CA SER A 2 31.28 25.77 -16.11
C SER A 2 30.06 25.87 -15.19
N SER A 3 29.03 25.07 -15.47
CA SER A 3 27.83 24.96 -14.66
C SER A 3 27.99 23.73 -13.78
N ALA A 4 28.30 23.96 -12.50
CA ALA A 4 28.32 22.93 -11.48
C ALA A 4 26.87 22.58 -11.10
N ALA A 5 26.47 21.33 -11.33
CA ALA A 5 25.18 20.82 -10.88
C ALA A 5 25.19 20.73 -9.34
N GLN A 6 24.55 21.68 -8.67
CA GLN A 6 24.33 21.60 -7.22
C GLN A 6 23.36 20.45 -6.92
N PRO A 7 23.69 19.52 -6.00
CA PRO A 7 22.76 18.52 -5.53
C PRO A 7 21.70 19.22 -4.64
N PHE A 8 20.44 19.21 -5.10
CA PHE A 8 19.33 19.72 -4.32
C PHE A 8 18.94 18.66 -3.27
N ALA A 9 19.37 18.86 -2.02
CA ALA A 9 18.93 18.06 -0.89
C ALA A 9 17.54 18.54 -0.46
N LEU A 10 16.53 17.69 -0.60
CA LEU A 10 15.21 17.98 -0.04
C LEU A 10 15.27 17.83 1.50
N PRO A 11 14.77 18.81 2.27
CA PRO A 11 14.69 18.69 3.71
C PRO A 11 13.71 17.56 4.06
N LEU A 12 14.16 16.63 4.91
CA LEU A 12 13.27 15.62 5.47
C LEU A 12 12.26 16.33 6.37
N LEU A 13 11.00 16.39 5.92
CA LEU A 13 9.92 16.86 6.76
C LEU A 13 9.80 15.92 7.97
N PRO A 14 9.66 16.45 9.21
CA PRO A 14 9.46 15.63 10.38
C PRO A 14 8.23 14.76 10.18
N ILE A 15 8.42 13.44 10.24
CA ILE A 15 7.31 12.49 10.27
C ILE A 15 6.55 12.81 11.56
N PRO A 16 5.25 13.16 11.51
CA PRO A 16 4.49 13.38 12.73
C PRO A 16 4.57 12.11 13.56
N LYS A 17 4.95 12.28 14.83
CA LYS A 17 5.11 11.20 15.80
C LYS A 17 3.77 10.48 15.91
N VAL A 18 3.66 9.33 15.23
CA VAL A 18 2.45 8.52 15.23
C VAL A 18 2.28 7.96 16.64
N GLU A 19 1.38 8.56 17.41
CA GLU A 19 1.00 8.02 18.70
C GLU A 19 0.30 6.68 18.51
N GLU A 20 0.65 5.80 19.42
CA GLU A 20 0.41 4.38 19.45
C GLU A 20 -1.08 4.06 19.62
N TRP A 21 -1.77 3.78 18.52
CA TRP A 21 -3.07 3.07 18.54
C TRP A 21 -3.04 1.94 17.52
N CYS A 22 -2.36 0.84 17.86
CA CYS A 22 -2.45 -0.40 17.10
C CYS A 22 -2.42 -1.60 18.04
N SER A 23 -3.40 -1.67 18.92
CA SER A 23 -3.69 -2.89 19.65
C SER A 23 -4.98 -3.46 19.07
N ASN A 24 -4.86 -4.47 18.21
CA ASN A 24 -5.88 -5.48 17.84
C ASN A 24 -6.31 -5.60 16.36
N THR A 25 -5.53 -5.13 15.38
CA THR A 25 -5.74 -5.54 13.97
C THR A 25 -4.64 -6.50 13.56
N SER A 26 -4.94 -7.80 13.52
CA SER A 26 -4.02 -8.82 13.02
C SER A 26 -3.93 -8.71 11.50
N VAL A 27 -3.03 -7.86 11.01
CA VAL A 27 -2.69 -7.79 9.59
C VAL A 27 -1.75 -8.96 9.27
N VAL A 28 -2.21 -9.90 8.46
CA VAL A 28 -1.39 -11.00 7.97
C VAL A 28 -0.98 -10.68 6.55
N PHE A 29 0.31 -10.49 6.36
CA PHE A 29 0.87 -10.30 5.05
C PHE A 29 1.43 -11.62 4.51
N THR A 30 1.32 -11.88 3.20
CA THR A 30 1.84 -13.09 2.52
C THR A 30 2.55 -12.72 1.20
N GLY A 31 3.69 -13.34 0.90
CA GLY A 31 4.45 -13.09 -0.33
C GLY A 31 5.52 -12.00 -0.22
N THR A 32 5.68 -11.15 -1.23
CA THR A 32 6.85 -10.23 -1.32
C THR A 32 6.91 -9.18 -0.22
N ALA A 33 5.78 -8.63 0.24
CA ALA A 33 5.82 -7.69 1.36
C ALA A 33 6.10 -8.31 2.76
N CYS A 34 6.26 -9.64 2.88
CA CYS A 34 6.61 -10.32 4.14
C CYS A 34 8.10 -10.16 4.40
N ARG A 35 8.86 -9.96 3.31
CA ARG A 35 10.29 -10.27 3.24
C ARG A 35 11.18 -9.02 3.24
N GLY A 36 10.60 -7.83 3.43
CA GLY A 36 11.32 -6.56 3.45
C GLY A 36 11.98 -6.29 4.79
N ARG A 37 13.29 -5.97 4.80
CA ARG A 37 14.06 -5.67 6.02
C ARG A 37 14.24 -4.17 6.29
N THR A 38 14.00 -3.27 5.34
CA THR A 38 14.29 -1.83 5.52
C THR A 38 13.47 -0.92 4.58
N GLY A 39 12.61 -0.08 5.15
CA GLY A 39 11.69 0.83 4.43
C GLY A 39 10.26 0.74 5.00
N PRO A 40 9.35 1.71 4.76
CA PRO A 40 7.95 1.57 5.16
C PRO A 40 7.41 0.27 4.53
N PRO A 41 6.88 -0.67 5.32
CA PRO A 41 6.40 -1.93 4.77
C PRO A 41 5.32 -1.65 3.73
N VAL A 42 5.43 -2.25 2.55
CA VAL A 42 4.27 -2.36 1.65
C VAL A 42 3.18 -3.05 2.46
N GLY A 43 2.00 -2.44 2.55
CA GLY A 43 0.91 -2.95 3.37
C GLY A 43 0.78 -2.37 4.77
N VAL A 44 1.30 -1.16 5.04
CA VAL A 44 0.78 -0.38 6.19
C VAL A 44 -0.71 -0.16 5.95
N VAL A 45 -1.53 -0.58 6.91
CA VAL A 45 -2.98 -0.44 6.87
C VAL A 45 -3.44 0.51 7.98
N ASP A 46 -4.11 1.59 7.61
CA ASP A 46 -4.83 2.47 8.54
C ASP A 46 -6.32 2.19 8.45
N ILE A 47 -7.03 2.11 9.59
CA ILE A 47 -8.48 1.87 9.62
C ILE A 47 -9.17 2.99 10.39
N GLY A 48 -10.10 3.67 9.72
CA GLY A 48 -11.00 4.66 10.30
C GLY A 48 -12.39 4.07 10.56
N VAL A 49 -12.99 4.42 11.69
CA VAL A 49 -14.34 4.00 12.06
C VAL A 49 -15.24 5.22 12.18
N SER A 50 -16.31 5.27 11.38
CA SER A 50 -17.36 6.28 11.51
C SER A 50 -18.64 5.66 12.10
N LYS A 51 -19.73 6.42 12.20
CA LYS A 51 -21.03 5.88 12.66
C LYS A 51 -21.54 4.79 11.70
N SER A 52 -21.59 5.09 10.40
CA SER A 52 -22.25 4.27 9.36
C SER A 52 -21.30 3.51 8.42
N ALA A 53 -19.99 3.76 8.49
CA ALA A 53 -19.02 3.17 7.57
C ALA A 53 -17.66 2.91 8.21
N TYR A 54 -16.90 1.99 7.62
CA TYR A 54 -15.46 1.85 7.84
C TYR A 54 -14.70 2.47 6.66
N TYR A 55 -13.55 3.04 6.97
CA TYR A 55 -12.57 3.54 6.03
C TYR A 55 -11.28 2.78 6.22
N PHE A 56 -10.53 2.50 5.16
CA PHE A 56 -9.16 2.04 5.31
C PHE A 56 -8.25 2.57 4.20
N CYS A 57 -6.97 2.74 4.55
CA CYS A 57 -5.88 3.04 3.64
C CYS A 57 -4.85 1.91 3.66
N VAL A 58 -4.30 1.58 2.50
CA VAL A 58 -3.19 0.63 2.35
C VAL A 58 -2.08 1.28 1.52
N ALA A 59 -0.87 1.37 2.08
CA ALA A 59 0.29 1.82 1.34
C ALA A 59 0.81 0.73 0.40
N LEU A 60 0.63 0.92 -0.91
CA LEU A 60 0.94 -0.03 -1.98
C LEU A 60 1.83 0.59 -3.09
N PRO A 61 3.05 1.03 -2.77
CA PRO A 61 3.94 1.64 -3.76
C PRO A 61 4.37 0.64 -4.85
N GLY A 62 4.37 1.13 -6.09
CA GLY A 62 4.84 0.42 -7.29
C GLY A 62 4.01 -0.80 -7.69
N VAL A 63 2.78 -0.92 -7.16
CA VAL A 63 1.80 -1.89 -7.63
C VAL A 63 1.33 -1.55 -9.04
N LYS A 64 1.27 -2.57 -9.89
CA LYS A 64 0.75 -2.46 -11.25
C LYS A 64 -0.75 -2.22 -11.22
N LYS A 65 -1.22 -1.31 -12.07
CA LYS A 65 -2.65 -0.97 -12.19
C LYS A 65 -3.28 -1.55 -13.46
N ASP A 66 -2.56 -2.44 -14.14
CA ASP A 66 -3.07 -3.10 -15.33
C ASP A 66 -4.34 -3.90 -14.96
N PRO A 67 -5.37 -3.93 -15.82
CA PRO A 67 -6.59 -4.69 -15.54
C PRO A 67 -6.27 -6.15 -15.18
N GLY A 68 -6.73 -6.60 -14.01
CA GLY A 68 -6.51 -7.96 -13.51
C GLY A 68 -5.25 -8.17 -12.65
N GLU A 69 -4.33 -7.20 -12.60
CA GLU A 69 -3.10 -7.28 -11.78
C GLU A 69 -3.28 -6.77 -10.35
N PHE A 70 -4.43 -6.17 -10.05
CA PHE A 70 -4.80 -5.70 -8.70
C PHE A 70 -6.25 -6.05 -8.40
N SER A 71 -6.50 -6.57 -7.20
CA SER A 71 -7.86 -6.80 -6.69
C SER A 71 -7.96 -6.54 -5.18
N CYS A 72 -9.15 -6.10 -4.76
CA CYS A 72 -9.51 -6.00 -3.36
C CYS A 72 -10.88 -6.63 -3.18
N GLU A 73 -10.96 -7.63 -2.32
CA GLU A 73 -12.17 -8.35 -1.99
C GLU A 73 -12.52 -8.10 -0.53
N ILE A 74 -13.81 -7.88 -0.27
CA ILE A 74 -14.34 -7.66 1.08
C ILE A 74 -15.51 -8.60 1.35
N GLN A 75 -15.42 -9.31 2.47
CA GLN A 75 -16.45 -10.24 2.93
C GLN A 75 -17.39 -9.53 3.92
N ARG A 76 -18.62 -10.05 4.06
CA ARG A 76 -19.64 -9.48 4.97
C ARG A 76 -19.20 -9.48 6.43
N ASP A 77 -18.31 -10.38 6.83
CA ASP A 77 -17.75 -10.47 8.17
C ASP A 77 -16.61 -9.46 8.42
N GLY A 78 -16.34 -8.56 7.47
CA GLY A 78 -15.32 -7.52 7.58
C GLY A 78 -13.92 -7.99 7.17
N LYS A 79 -13.72 -9.24 6.72
CA LYS A 79 -12.43 -9.69 6.19
C LYS A 79 -12.13 -9.03 4.85
N VAL A 80 -10.93 -8.51 4.71
CA VAL A 80 -10.43 -7.87 3.49
C VAL A 80 -9.23 -8.65 2.96
N CYS A 81 -9.22 -8.92 1.65
CA CYS A 81 -8.14 -9.54 0.92
C CYS A 81 -7.71 -8.60 -0.20
N VAL A 82 -6.46 -8.13 -0.16
CA VAL A 82 -5.87 -7.29 -1.19
C VAL A 82 -4.80 -8.10 -1.91
N ARG A 83 -4.91 -8.20 -3.23
CA ARG A 83 -3.97 -8.93 -4.08
C ARG A 83 -3.42 -8.00 -5.15
N GLY A 84 -2.17 -8.21 -5.52
CA GLY A 84 -1.68 -7.66 -6.75
C GLY A 84 -0.23 -7.96 -7.03
N VAL A 85 0.34 -7.30 -8.03
CA VAL A 85 1.75 -7.44 -8.42
C VAL A 85 2.49 -6.12 -8.24
N THR A 86 3.58 -6.15 -7.47
CA THR A 86 4.46 -4.99 -7.32
C THR A 86 5.69 -5.10 -8.22
N SER A 87 6.05 -3.98 -8.84
CA SER A 87 7.30 -3.80 -9.59
C SER A 87 8.41 -3.19 -8.72
N THR A 88 8.07 -2.79 -7.50
CA THR A 88 9.02 -2.26 -6.51
C THR A 88 10.12 -3.28 -6.24
N GLY A 89 11.36 -2.81 -6.07
CA GLY A 89 12.52 -3.67 -5.83
C GLY A 89 13.00 -4.49 -7.03
N ALA A 90 12.46 -4.24 -8.24
CA ALA A 90 13.06 -4.77 -9.47
C ALA A 90 14.47 -4.19 -9.67
N LYS A 91 15.43 -5.05 -10.05
CA LYS A 91 16.82 -4.63 -10.32
C LYS A 91 16.90 -3.56 -11.42
N THR A 92 15.97 -3.64 -12.37
CA THR A 92 15.95 -2.79 -13.54
C THR A 92 14.55 -2.20 -13.71
N VAL A 93 14.49 -0.88 -13.88
CA VAL A 93 13.23 -0.15 -14.12
C VAL A 93 13.32 0.52 -15.49
N THR A 94 12.29 0.33 -16.33
CA THR A 94 12.19 1.01 -17.62
C THR A 94 11.24 2.18 -17.50
N LYS A 95 11.71 3.39 -17.80
CA LYS A 95 10.89 4.62 -17.81
C LYS A 95 11.35 5.54 -18.93
N TYR A 96 10.44 6.09 -19.72
CA TYR A 96 10.75 7.00 -20.83
C TYR A 96 11.78 6.43 -21.82
N SER A 97 11.65 5.15 -22.18
CA SER A 97 12.59 4.42 -23.05
C SER A 97 14.03 4.36 -22.52
N ARG A 98 14.22 4.61 -21.22
CA ARG A 98 15.50 4.47 -20.52
C ARG A 98 15.42 3.34 -19.53
N VAL A 99 16.53 2.63 -19.40
CA VAL A 99 16.70 1.50 -18.49
C VAL A 99 17.56 1.97 -17.32
N PHE A 100 16.99 1.92 -16.12
CA PHE A 100 17.65 2.32 -14.88
C PHE A 100 17.98 1.09 -14.06
N GLU A 101 19.25 0.92 -13.68
CA GLU A 101 19.68 -0.14 -12.79
C GLU A 101 19.72 0.36 -11.35
N MET A 102 19.01 -0.33 -10.46
CA MET A 102 18.97 -0.01 -9.04
C MET A 102 20.26 -0.47 -8.36
N LYS A 103 21.12 0.47 -7.94
CA LYS A 103 22.39 0.16 -7.26
C LYS A 103 22.22 -0.24 -5.79
N PHE A 104 21.10 0.13 -5.18
CA PHE A 104 20.78 -0.16 -3.77
C PHE A 104 19.38 -0.75 -3.67
N GLN A 105 19.27 -1.98 -3.18
CA GLN A 105 18.01 -2.75 -3.12
C GLN A 105 17.58 -2.95 -1.66
N GLN A 106 16.93 -1.94 -1.08
CA GLN A 106 16.33 -2.06 0.26
C GLN A 106 14.84 -2.43 0.21
N GLN A 107 14.23 -2.33 -0.96
CA GLN A 107 12.79 -2.52 -1.12
C GLN A 107 12.44 -4.01 -1.23
N CYS A 108 11.19 -4.35 -0.90
CA CYS A 108 10.65 -5.69 -1.11
C CYS A 108 10.84 -6.13 -2.57
N PRO A 109 11.14 -7.42 -2.84
CA PRO A 109 11.31 -7.91 -4.20
C PRO A 109 10.06 -7.70 -5.05
N SER A 110 10.24 -7.50 -6.35
CA SER A 110 9.13 -7.45 -7.30
C SER A 110 8.40 -8.79 -7.34
N GLY A 111 7.08 -8.75 -7.52
CA GLY A 111 6.27 -9.95 -7.69
C GLY A 111 4.88 -9.86 -7.05
N PRO A 112 4.15 -10.97 -7.01
CA PRO A 112 2.82 -11.03 -6.43
C PRO A 112 2.85 -10.86 -4.91
N PHE A 113 1.83 -10.18 -4.39
CA PHE A 113 1.59 -10.01 -2.98
C PHE A 113 0.13 -10.33 -2.64
N THR A 114 -0.10 -10.73 -1.39
CA THR A 114 -1.45 -10.81 -0.84
C THR A 114 -1.43 -10.33 0.61
N LEU A 115 -2.37 -9.46 0.94
CA LEU A 115 -2.51 -8.83 2.25
C LEU A 115 -3.90 -9.14 2.80
N PHE A 116 -3.96 -9.58 4.05
CA PHE A 116 -5.20 -9.90 4.76
C PHE A 116 -5.30 -9.06 6.03
N PHE A 117 -6.48 -8.50 6.27
CA PHE A 117 -6.82 -7.82 7.52
C PHE A 117 -8.33 -7.87 7.74
N SER A 118 -8.74 -7.52 8.95
CA SER A 118 -10.16 -7.50 9.33
C SER A 118 -10.56 -6.10 9.75
N LEU A 119 -11.73 -5.67 9.29
CA LEU A 119 -12.44 -4.52 9.83
C LEU A 119 -13.06 -4.88 11.18
N PRO A 120 -13.36 -3.88 12.05
CA PRO A 120 -13.87 -4.14 13.40
C PRO A 120 -15.24 -4.83 13.47
N GLY A 121 -15.98 -4.94 12.36
CA GLY A 121 -17.31 -5.53 12.35
C GLY A 121 -17.87 -5.75 10.94
N PRO A 122 -19.13 -6.21 10.86
CA PRO A 122 -19.79 -6.55 9.61
C PRO A 122 -20.00 -5.36 8.67
N VAL A 123 -20.05 -5.65 7.37
CA VAL A 123 -20.14 -4.66 6.31
C VAL A 123 -21.09 -5.09 5.20
N ASP A 124 -21.57 -4.13 4.40
CA ASP A 124 -22.29 -4.40 3.17
C ASP A 124 -21.33 -4.29 1.97
N PRO A 125 -20.87 -5.42 1.38
CA PRO A 125 -19.95 -5.40 0.23
C PRO A 125 -20.51 -4.70 -1.01
N ARG A 126 -21.84 -4.54 -1.10
CA ARG A 126 -22.48 -3.82 -2.22
C ARG A 126 -22.28 -2.31 -2.13
N LEU A 127 -21.96 -1.81 -0.94
CA LEU A 127 -21.69 -0.40 -0.64
C LEU A 127 -20.18 -0.16 -0.43
N PHE A 128 -19.36 -0.87 -1.20
CA PHE A 128 -17.91 -0.76 -1.21
C PHE A 128 -17.44 0.21 -2.30
N SER A 129 -16.65 1.21 -1.92
CA SER A 129 -16.12 2.25 -2.81
C SER A 129 -14.59 2.28 -2.76
N PRO A 130 -13.90 1.52 -3.63
CA PRO A 130 -12.44 1.49 -3.71
C PRO A 130 -11.85 2.60 -4.61
N SER A 131 -10.68 3.11 -4.23
CA SER A 131 -9.90 4.09 -4.99
C SER A 131 -8.40 3.76 -4.91
N PHE A 132 -7.74 3.63 -6.06
CA PHE A 132 -6.28 3.46 -6.12
C PHE A 132 -5.62 4.72 -6.68
N ARG A 133 -5.13 5.56 -5.78
CA ARG A 133 -4.50 6.85 -6.06
C ARG A 133 -3.14 6.72 -6.76
N SER A 134 -2.74 7.76 -7.50
CA SER A 134 -1.48 7.78 -8.27
C SER A 134 -0.21 7.79 -7.40
N ASP A 135 -0.35 8.13 -6.12
CA ASP A 135 0.72 8.17 -5.11
C ASP A 135 1.06 6.80 -4.51
N GLY A 136 0.36 5.73 -4.92
CA GLY A 136 0.59 4.39 -4.38
C GLY A 136 -0.28 4.07 -3.17
N ILE A 137 -1.30 4.88 -2.87
CA ILE A 137 -2.25 4.60 -1.78
C ILE A 137 -3.51 3.98 -2.35
N PHE A 138 -3.90 2.84 -1.78
CA PHE A 138 -5.22 2.26 -1.97
C PHE A 138 -6.11 2.63 -0.80
N GLU A 139 -7.20 3.33 -1.05
CA GLU A 139 -8.16 3.75 -0.03
C GLU A 139 -9.54 3.19 -0.36
N ALA A 140 -10.32 2.86 0.66
CA ALA A 140 -11.69 2.45 0.44
C ALA A 140 -12.61 2.80 1.60
N VAL A 141 -13.88 3.04 1.25
CA VAL A 141 -14.98 3.20 2.19
C VAL A 141 -15.94 2.03 2.00
N VAL A 142 -16.43 1.46 3.08
CA VAL A 142 -17.47 0.44 3.06
C VAL A 142 -18.51 0.73 4.12
N ALA A 143 -19.80 0.66 3.77
CA ALA A 143 -20.87 0.82 4.74
C ALA A 143 -20.87 -0.34 5.74
N LYS A 144 -21.16 -0.03 7.01
CA LYS A 144 -21.43 -1.06 8.01
C LYS A 144 -22.73 -1.77 7.68
N TYR A 145 -22.82 -3.02 8.11
CA TYR A 145 -24.06 -3.77 8.07
C TYR A 145 -24.59 -3.88 9.49
N GLU A 146 -25.81 -3.37 9.71
CA GLU A 146 -26.54 -3.48 10.98
C GLU A 146 -27.30 -4.81 11.08
#